data_AF-A0A2K3MEL0-F1
#
_entry.id   AF-A0A2K3MEL0-F1
#
_cell.length_a   1.000
_cell.length_b   1.000
_cell.length_c   1.000
_cell.angle_alpha   90.00
_cell.angle_beta   90.00
_cell.angle_gamma   90.00
#
_symmetry.space_group_name_H-M   'P 1'
#
loop_
_entity.id
_entity.type
_entity.pdbx_description
1 polymer ?
#
loop_
_entity_poly.entity_id
_entity_poly.type
_entity_poly.pdbx_seq_one_letter_code
_entity_poly.pdbx_strand_id
1 'polypeptide(L)'
;MVDIDRRMIGLNPAHLAGLKRLSVRAASISTATTPTIRNGLLSFSPLADKIITNLRNSGIQLQQGLSEAEFARIEAEFGFVFPPDLRAILAAGLPV
;
A
#
# COMPACT_ATOMS: atom_id res chain seq x y z
N MET A 1 -49.84 5.03 24.32
CA MET A 1 -48.62 4.61 23.58
C MET A 1 -48.39 5.64 22.51
N VAL A 2 -47.31 6.42 22.61
CA VAL A 2 -47.00 7.50 21.68
C VAL A 2 -46.43 6.85 20.42
N ASP A 3 -47.02 7.14 19.27
CA ASP A 3 -46.55 6.66 17.97
C ASP A 3 -45.26 7.42 17.61
N ILE A 4 -44.12 6.71 17.63
CA ILE A 4 -42.77 7.30 17.47
C ILE A 4 -42.36 7.38 15.98
N ASP A 5 -43.25 7.03 15.04
CA ASP A 5 -42.90 6.96 13.61
C ASP A 5 -42.78 8.32 12.90
N ARG A 6 -42.92 9.44 13.61
CA ARG A 6 -42.90 10.79 13.03
C ARG A 6 -41.53 11.47 13.04
N ARG A 7 -40.44 10.74 12.78
CA ARG A 7 -39.08 11.34 12.69
C ARG A 7 -38.29 11.05 11.41
N MET A 8 -38.91 10.56 10.35
CA MET A 8 -38.29 10.55 9.02
C MET A 8 -38.95 11.59 8.11
N ILE A 9 -38.65 12.85 8.43
CA ILE A 9 -39.00 14.01 7.62
C ILE A 9 -38.39 13.86 6.22
N GLY A 10 -39.26 13.66 5.22
CA GLY A 10 -39.18 14.32 3.92
C GLY A 10 -37.86 14.21 3.14
N LEU A 11 -37.23 13.03 3.09
CA LEU A 11 -36.13 12.81 2.14
C LEU A 11 -36.72 12.56 0.74
N ASN A 12 -36.83 13.63 -0.06
CA ASN A 12 -37.19 13.57 -1.48
C ASN A 12 -36.32 12.52 -2.19
N PRO A 13 -36.86 11.68 -3.09
CA PRO A 13 -36.11 10.65 -3.81
C PRO A 13 -34.82 11.15 -4.47
N ALA A 14 -34.75 12.43 -4.85
CA ALA A 14 -33.53 13.06 -5.38
C ALA A 14 -32.38 13.11 -4.35
N HIS A 15 -32.66 13.38 -3.07
CA HIS A 15 -31.66 13.38 -2.00
C HIS A 15 -31.18 11.95 -1.67
N LEU A 16 -32.10 10.98 -1.70
CA LEU A 16 -31.76 9.56 -1.52
C LEU A 16 -30.86 9.08 -2.66
N ALA A 17 -31.15 9.46 -3.90
CA ALA A 17 -30.29 9.19 -5.05
C ALA A 17 -28.92 9.87 -4.93
N GLY A 18 -28.87 11.11 -4.43
CA GLY A 18 -27.62 11.83 -4.16
C GLY A 18 -26.74 11.13 -3.12
N LEU A 19 -27.33 10.71 -1.99
CA LEU A 19 -26.65 9.95 -0.96
C LEU A 19 -26.18 8.58 -1.46
N LYS A 20 -27.02 7.86 -2.23
CA LYS A 20 -26.62 6.59 -2.86
C LYS A 20 -25.40 6.77 -3.77
N ARG A 21 -25.37 7.83 -4.58
CA ARG A 21 -24.21 8.16 -5.44
C ARG A 21 -22.96 8.49 -4.63
N LEU A 22 -23.10 9.24 -3.53
CA LEU A 22 -22.00 9.55 -2.61
C LEU A 22 -21.48 8.29 -1.90
N SER A 23 -22.35 7.41 -1.42
CA SER A 23 -21.96 6.13 -0.78
C SER A 23 -21.27 5.19 -1.77
N VAL A 24 -21.75 5.09 -3.02
CA VAL A 24 -21.07 4.32 -4.08
C VAL A 24 -19.68 4.92 -4.36
N ARG A 25 -19.56 6.25 -4.40
CA ARG A 25 -18.26 6.91 -4.59
C ARG A 25 -17.32 6.65 -3.40
N ALA A 26 -17.82 6.75 -2.16
CA ALA A 26 -17.04 6.46 -0.96
C ALA A 26 -16.60 4.98 -0.88
N ALA A 27 -17.45 4.04 -1.30
CA ALA A 27 -17.10 2.63 -1.39
C ALA A 27 -16.02 2.38 -2.46
N SER A 28 -16.09 3.07 -3.61
CA SER A 28 -15.03 2.99 -4.64
C SER A 28 -13.69 3.61 -4.18
N ILE A 29 -13.74 4.58 -3.27
CA ILE A 29 -12.54 5.16 -2.62
C ILE A 29 -12.01 4.19 -1.55
N SER A 30 -12.87 3.45 -0.85
CA SER A 30 -12.48 2.48 0.17
C SER A 30 -11.86 1.20 -0.43
N THR A 31 -12.25 0.81 -1.66
CA THR A 31 -11.53 -0.20 -2.44
C THR A 31 -10.25 0.33 -3.10
N ALA A 32 -10.07 1.65 -3.15
CA ALA A 32 -8.84 2.31 -3.55
C ALA A 32 -7.97 2.66 -2.33
N THR A 33 -8.12 1.94 -1.22
CA THR A 33 -7.10 1.89 -0.17
C THR A 33 -5.95 0.96 -0.61
N THR A 34 -5.42 1.17 -1.81
CA THR A 34 -3.97 1.12 -1.89
C THR A 34 -3.51 2.33 -1.10
N PRO A 35 -2.59 2.19 -0.12
CA PRO A 35 -1.89 3.37 0.34
C PRO A 35 -1.38 4.03 -0.94
N THR A 36 -1.76 5.29 -1.18
CA THR A 36 -1.09 6.09 -2.19
C THR A 36 0.34 6.21 -1.67
N ILE A 37 1.17 5.22 -2.00
CA ILE A 37 2.59 5.27 -1.77
C ILE A 37 2.96 6.55 -2.48
N ARG A 38 3.37 7.57 -1.71
CA ARG A 38 3.89 8.83 -2.25
C ARG A 38 5.29 8.58 -2.82
N ASN A 39 5.40 7.49 -3.61
CA ASN A 39 6.58 6.91 -4.24
C ASN A 39 7.08 7.76 -5.40
N GLY A 40 6.36 8.82 -5.76
CA GLY A 40 6.61 9.58 -6.98
C GLY A 40 7.80 10.54 -6.91
N LEU A 41 8.44 10.74 -5.75
CA LEU A 41 9.43 11.83 -5.60
C LEU A 41 10.80 11.40 -5.06
N LEU A 42 10.97 10.20 -4.51
CA LEU A 42 12.24 9.77 -3.92
C LEU A 42 12.60 8.35 -4.38
N SER A 43 13.68 8.23 -5.14
CA SER A 43 14.28 6.94 -5.49
C SER A 43 15.12 6.43 -4.31
N PHE A 44 14.86 5.21 -3.85
CA PHE A 44 15.64 4.58 -2.76
C PHE A 44 16.92 3.86 -3.24
N SER A 45 17.18 3.84 -4.56
CA SER A 45 18.37 3.21 -5.14
C SER A 45 19.70 3.76 -4.58
N PRO A 46 19.93 5.09 -4.44
CA PRO A 46 21.18 5.59 -3.88
C PRO A 46 21.42 5.17 -2.43
N LEU A 47 20.34 4.98 -1.66
CA LEU A 47 20.41 4.47 -0.29
C LEU A 47 20.79 3.00 -0.30
N ALA A 48 20.14 2.19 -1.14
CA ALA A 48 20.46 0.78 -1.30
C ALA A 48 21.93 0.60 -1.71
N ASP A 49 22.41 1.32 -2.73
CA ASP A 49 23.79 1.27 -3.20
C ASP A 49 24.81 1.59 -2.09
N LYS A 50 24.52 2.60 -1.27
CA LYS A 50 25.34 2.94 -0.10
C LYS A 50 25.38 1.79 0.90
N ILE A 51 24.26 1.17 1.21
CA ILE A 51 24.20 0.05 2.17
C ILE A 51 24.99 -1.13 1.62
N ILE A 52 24.74 -1.54 0.38
CA ILE A 52 25.45 -2.64 -0.29
C ILE A 52 26.97 -2.37 -0.32
N THR A 53 27.38 -1.14 -0.62
CA THR A 53 28.80 -0.76 -0.60
C THR A 53 29.41 -0.87 0.80
N ASN A 54 28.70 -0.41 1.84
CA ASN A 54 29.17 -0.54 3.23
C ASN A 54 29.28 -2.01 3.68
N LEU A 55 28.32 -2.86 3.29
CA LEU A 55 28.34 -4.30 3.59
C LEU A 55 29.55 -4.97 2.92
N ARG A 56 29.82 -4.65 1.64
CA ARG A 56 31.02 -5.15 0.93
C ARG A 56 32.32 -4.69 1.58
N ASN A 57 32.40 -3.42 1.98
CA ASN A 57 33.58 -2.87 2.66
C ASN A 57 33.79 -3.51 4.04
N SER A 58 32.71 -4.00 4.67
CA SER A 58 32.76 -4.74 5.93
C SER A 58 33.16 -6.21 5.74
N GLY A 59 33.44 -6.65 4.50
CA GLY A 59 33.83 -8.03 4.19
C GLY A 59 32.68 -9.03 4.09
N ILE A 60 31.44 -8.56 4.05
CA ILE A 60 30.25 -9.41 3.91
C ILE A 60 30.08 -9.79 2.44
N GLN A 61 29.91 -11.09 2.17
CA GLN A 61 29.60 -11.59 0.83
C GLN A 61 28.12 -11.34 0.52
N LEU A 62 27.85 -10.70 -0.61
CA LEU A 62 26.50 -10.38 -1.05
C LEU A 62 26.17 -11.17 -2.32
N GLN A 63 25.05 -11.86 -2.31
CA GLN A 63 24.45 -12.47 -3.49
C GLN A 63 23.50 -11.47 -4.17
N GLN A 64 23.15 -11.76 -5.42
CA GLN A 64 22.05 -11.10 -6.13
C GLN A 64 20.80 -11.09 -5.25
N GLY A 65 20.16 -9.92 -5.19
CA GLY A 65 18.94 -9.71 -4.42
C GLY A 65 17.71 -10.38 -5.05
N LEU A 66 16.56 -10.19 -4.40
CA LEU A 66 15.28 -10.76 -4.83
C LEU A 66 14.74 -10.06 -6.09
N SER A 67 14.13 -10.84 -6.97
CA SER A 67 13.38 -10.34 -8.13
C SER A 67 11.95 -9.95 -7.76
N GLU A 68 11.32 -9.13 -8.59
CA GLU A 68 9.93 -8.69 -8.39
C GLU A 68 8.93 -9.87 -8.29
N ALA A 69 9.18 -10.95 -9.03
CA ALA A 69 8.36 -12.16 -8.97
C ALA A 69 8.49 -12.89 -7.63
N GLU A 70 9.68 -12.85 -7.01
CA GLU A 70 9.90 -13.43 -5.69
C GLU A 70 9.27 -12.58 -4.60
N PHE A 71 9.37 -11.24 -4.69
CA PHE A 71 8.64 -10.36 -3.79
C PHE A 71 7.14 -10.62 -3.85
N ALA A 72 6.55 -10.71 -5.05
CA ALA A 72 5.12 -10.97 -5.19
C ALA A 72 4.70 -12.31 -4.56
N ARG A 73 5.53 -13.35 -4.66
CA ARG A 73 5.28 -14.65 -4.01
C ARG A 73 5.34 -14.55 -2.49
N ILE A 74 6.38 -13.92 -1.95
CA ILE A 74 6.58 -13.77 -0.49
C ILE A 74 5.46 -12.90 0.10
N GLU A 75 5.09 -11.80 -0.55
CA GLU A 75 4.02 -10.93 -0.08
C GLU A 75 2.66 -11.65 -0.03
N ALA A 76 2.40 -12.51 -1.03
CA ALA A 76 1.21 -13.35 -1.06
C ALA A 76 1.24 -14.47 -0.01
N GLU A 77 2.40 -15.10 0.20
CA GLU A 77 2.58 -16.22 1.13
C GLU A 77 2.48 -15.78 2.59
N PHE A 78 3.13 -14.67 2.93
CA PHE A 78 3.19 -14.17 4.31
C PHE A 78 2.15 -13.08 4.61
N GLY A 79 1.37 -12.64 3.62
CA GLY A 79 0.26 -11.71 3.81
C GLY A 79 0.69 -10.30 4.21
N PHE A 80 1.89 -9.86 3.83
CA PHE A 80 2.36 -8.50 4.05
C PHE A 80 2.92 -7.91 2.75
N VAL A 81 3.09 -6.59 2.71
CA VAL A 81 3.70 -5.90 1.55
C VAL A 81 4.98 -5.23 2.03
N PHE A 82 6.09 -5.51 1.34
CA PHE A 82 7.34 -4.83 1.60
C PHE A 82 7.21 -3.35 1.22
N PRO A 83 7.53 -2.45 2.16
CA PRO A 83 7.71 -1.05 1.83
C PRO A 83 8.78 -0.84 0.73
N PRO A 84 8.64 0.21 -0.10
CA PRO A 84 9.47 0.40 -1.31
C PRO A 84 10.96 0.61 -1.02
N ASP A 85 11.29 1.12 0.17
CA ASP A 85 12.65 1.24 0.69
C ASP A 85 13.28 -0.14 0.97
N LEU A 86 12.55 -1.02 1.66
CA LEU A 86 13.02 -2.38 1.93
C LEU A 86 13.10 -3.20 0.64
N ARG A 87 12.15 -3.06 -0.29
CA ARG A 87 12.24 -3.70 -1.62
C ARG A 87 13.53 -3.28 -2.34
N ALA A 88 13.85 -1.98 -2.36
CA ALA A 88 15.05 -1.49 -3.02
C ALA A 88 16.34 -2.07 -2.42
N ILE A 89 16.42 -2.23 -1.09
CA ILE A 89 17.58 -2.82 -0.42
C ILE A 89 17.67 -4.33 -0.72
N LEU A 90 16.58 -5.06 -0.56
CA LEU A 90 16.54 -6.51 -0.75
C LEU A 90 16.72 -6.93 -2.22
N ALA A 91 16.33 -6.07 -3.17
CA ALA A 91 16.59 -6.24 -4.59
C ALA A 91 18.05 -5.98 -4.96
N ALA A 92 18.74 -5.07 -4.23
CA ALA A 92 20.12 -4.72 -4.51
C ALA A 92 21.12 -5.79 -4.07
N GLY A 93 20.83 -6.53 -3.00
CA GLY A 93 21.64 -7.67 -2.59
C GLY A 93 21.25 -8.27 -1.25
N LEU A 94 21.58 -9.54 -1.07
CA LEU A 94 21.33 -10.31 0.16
C LEU A 94 22.66 -10.81 0.73
N PRO A 95 22.90 -10.67 2.05
CA PRO A 95 24.05 -11.31 2.69
C PRO A 95 23.88 -12.84 2.71
N VAL A 96 24.98 -13.56 2.46
CA VAL A 96 25.08 -15.03 2.51
C VAL A 96 25.73 -15.50 3.80
#